data_AF-X1HFU3-F1
#
_entry.id   AF-X1HFU3-F1
#
_cell.length_a   1.000
_cell.length_b   1.000
_cell.length_c   1.000
_cell.angle_alpha   90.00
_cell.angle_beta   90.00
_cell.angle_gamma   90.00
#
_symmetry.space_group_name_H-M   'P 1'
#
loop_
_entity.id
_entity.type
_entity.pdbx_description
1 polymer ?
#
loop_
_entity_poly.entity_id
_entity_poly.type
_entity_poly.pdbx_seq_one_letter_code
_entity_poly.pdbx_strand_id
1 'polypeptide(L)'
;MVDASIGGKVGVNHPQGKNLIGAFYQPSFVLADVQTLNTLPDRELTSGWAEVIKYGLTLDKEFFEFLEANADKLIKLEPNAVTQAIVRSAAIKAQIVSEDEKERGRRIILNYGHTIAHGLEAASQYRRFRHGEAVAIGMMGAA
;
A
#
# COMPACT_ATOMS: atom_id res chain seq x y z
N MET A 1 7.80 0.98 1.13
CA MET A 1 8.02 2.44 0.99
C MET A 1 6.73 3.23 1.11
N VAL A 2 5.64 2.82 0.44
CA VAL A 2 4.42 3.65 0.38
C VAL A 2 3.40 3.37 1.49
N ASP A 3 3.39 2.14 2.03
CA ASP A 3 2.37 1.72 3.00
C ASP A 3 2.99 1.32 4.36
N ALA A 4 3.55 0.11 4.49
CA ALA A 4 3.97 -0.46 5.79
C ALA A 4 4.92 0.39 6.65
N SER A 5 5.71 1.28 6.04
CA SER A 5 6.64 2.16 6.74
C SER A 5 5.98 3.29 7.53
N ILE A 6 4.67 3.52 7.37
CA ILE A 6 3.96 4.66 7.94
C ILE A 6 2.78 4.18 8.78
N GLY A 7 2.64 4.73 9.99
CA GLY A 7 1.47 4.54 10.85
C GLY A 7 1.61 3.47 11.94
N GLY A 8 2.84 3.05 12.24
CA GLY A 8 3.22 2.36 13.48
C GLY A 8 2.65 0.97 13.71
N LYS A 9 1.84 0.42 12.79
CA LYS A 9 1.23 -0.91 12.98
C LYS A 9 2.29 -1.99 12.76
N VAL A 10 2.70 -2.64 13.84
CA VAL A 10 3.64 -3.78 13.82
C VAL A 10 2.93 -5.03 14.35
N GLY A 11 3.28 -6.20 13.81
CA GLY A 11 2.68 -7.45 14.28
C GLY A 11 3.28 -8.69 13.65
N VAL A 12 2.87 -9.83 14.19
CA VAL A 12 3.24 -11.17 13.74
C VAL A 12 2.00 -12.01 13.50
N ASN A 13 2.14 -13.04 12.67
CA ASN A 13 1.08 -13.99 12.38
C ASN A 13 0.94 -15.01 13.52
N HIS A 14 -0.29 -15.47 13.70
CA HIS A 14 -0.62 -16.65 14.51
C HIS A 14 -1.18 -17.73 13.56
N PRO A 15 -1.11 -19.03 13.86
CA PRO A 15 -1.71 -20.07 13.00
C PRO A 15 -3.20 -19.85 12.69
N GLN A 16 -3.91 -19.11 13.54
CA GLN A 16 -5.33 -18.76 13.37
C GLN A 16 -5.57 -17.46 12.57
N GLY A 17 -4.54 -16.68 12.24
CA GLY A 17 -4.73 -15.45 11.47
C GLY A 17 -3.50 -14.55 11.31
N LYS A 18 -3.56 -13.70 10.28
CA LYS A 18 -2.52 -12.72 9.94
C LYS A 18 -2.54 -11.54 10.92
N ASN A 19 -1.36 -11.09 11.37
CA ASN A 19 -1.17 -9.90 12.21
C ASN A 19 -2.02 -9.85 13.50
N LEU A 20 -2.36 -10.99 14.10
CA LEU A 20 -3.22 -11.05 15.30
C LEU A 20 -2.53 -10.57 16.59
N ILE A 21 -1.19 -10.63 16.63
CA ILE A 21 -0.40 -10.23 17.80
C ILE A 21 0.47 -9.05 17.37
N GLY A 22 0.32 -7.88 17.99
CA GLY A 22 1.01 -6.68 17.53
C GLY A 22 0.90 -5.48 18.47
N ALA A 23 1.42 -4.36 18.00
CA ALA A 23 1.42 -3.07 18.71
C ALA A 23 1.32 -1.90 17.73
N PHE A 24 1.00 -0.72 18.26
CA PHE A 24 1.23 0.55 17.57
C PHE A 24 2.53 1.15 18.11
N TYR A 25 3.59 1.09 17.31
CA TYR A 25 4.93 1.56 17.65
C TYR A 25 5.56 2.29 16.46
N GLN A 26 5.81 3.59 16.61
CA GLN A 26 6.32 4.44 15.52
C GLN A 26 7.84 4.27 15.35
N PRO A 27 8.34 4.26 14.10
CA PRO A 27 9.78 4.36 13.87
C PRO A 27 10.27 5.79 14.19
N SER A 28 11.53 5.92 14.61
CA SER A 28 12.16 7.24 14.77
C SER A 28 12.39 7.96 13.44
N PHE A 29 12.60 7.20 12.37
CA PHE A 29 12.84 7.69 11.02
C PHE A 29 12.59 6.59 9.98
N VAL A 30 12.24 6.98 8.76
CA VAL A 30 12.09 6.08 7.60
C VAL A 30 12.95 6.60 6.46
N LEU A 31 13.89 5.77 5.99
CA LEU A 31 14.66 6.02 4.77
C LEU A 31 14.04 5.24 3.60
N ALA A 32 13.68 5.93 2.52
CA ALA A 32 13.16 5.32 1.31
C ALA A 32 14.07 5.65 0.12
N ASP A 33 15.05 4.79 -0.15
CA ASP A 33 15.91 4.91 -1.32
C ASP A 33 15.30 4.21 -2.53
N VAL A 34 14.83 5.01 -3.50
CA VAL A 34 14.15 4.53 -4.71
C VAL A 34 15.07 3.66 -5.59
N GLN A 35 16.39 3.75 -5.46
CA GLN A 35 17.32 2.94 -6.24
C GLN A 35 17.24 1.45 -5.88
N THR A 36 16.82 1.12 -4.66
CA THR A 36 16.65 -0.28 -4.21
C THR A 36 15.58 -1.02 -5.02
N LEU A 37 14.63 -0.30 -5.63
CA LEU A 37 13.56 -0.87 -6.44
C LEU A 37 14.08 -1.56 -7.71
N ASN A 38 15.26 -1.19 -8.20
CA ASN A 38 15.87 -1.81 -9.38
C ASN A 38 16.25 -3.28 -9.18
N THR A 39 16.30 -3.75 -7.94
CA THR A 39 16.59 -5.16 -7.61
C THR A 39 15.34 -5.96 -7.24
N LEU A 40 14.19 -5.29 -7.19
CA LEU A 40 12.94 -5.91 -6.78
C LEU A 40 12.33 -6.67 -7.96
N PRO A 41 11.83 -7.91 -7.79
CA PRO A 41 11.15 -8.61 -8.87
C PRO A 41 9.93 -7.83 -9.37
N ASP A 42 9.71 -7.84 -10.69
CA ASP A 42 8.62 -7.11 -11.34
C ASP A 42 7.26 -7.37 -10.69
N ARG A 43 7.00 -8.62 -10.29
CA ARG A 43 5.76 -9.01 -9.63
C ARG A 43 5.54 -8.30 -8.29
N GLU A 44 6.60 -8.07 -7.53
CA GLU A 44 6.51 -7.31 -6.27
C GLU A 44 6.34 -5.81 -6.54
N LEU A 45 6.96 -5.27 -7.60
CA LEU A 45 6.73 -3.90 -8.05
C LEU A 45 5.26 -3.69 -8.43
N THR A 46 4.69 -4.59 -9.25
CA THR A 46 3.26 -4.57 -9.60
C THR A 46 2.38 -4.65 -8.36
N SER A 47 2.71 -5.52 -7.40
CA SER A 47 2.01 -5.58 -6.11
C SER A 47 2.09 -4.24 -5.36
N GLY A 48 3.23 -3.56 -5.37
CA GLY A 48 3.39 -2.26 -4.72
C GLY A 48 2.53 -1.16 -5.36
N TRP A 49 2.40 -1.14 -6.68
CA TRP A 49 1.62 -0.14 -7.40
C TRP A 49 0.13 -0.16 -7.06
N ALA A 50 -0.43 -1.32 -6.69
CA ALA A 50 -1.83 -1.42 -6.27
C ALA A 50 -2.15 -0.50 -5.07
N GLU A 51 -1.25 -0.43 -4.09
CA GLU A 51 -1.40 0.46 -2.92
C GLU A 51 -1.28 1.94 -3.30
N VAL A 52 -0.38 2.25 -4.23
CA VAL A 52 -0.20 3.62 -4.74
C VAL A 52 -1.48 4.09 -5.45
N ILE A 53 -2.03 3.25 -6.31
CA ILE A 53 -3.28 3.51 -7.03
C ILE A 53 -4.46 3.66 -6.05
N LYS A 54 -4.52 2.83 -5.01
CA LYS A 54 -5.54 2.91 -3.95
C LYS A 54 -5.62 4.30 -3.34
N TYR A 55 -4.48 4.94 -3.04
CA TYR A 55 -4.49 6.32 -2.51
C TYR A 55 -5.11 7.30 -3.49
N GLY A 56 -4.75 7.23 -4.78
CA GLY A 56 -5.33 8.09 -5.81
C GLY A 56 -6.85 7.92 -5.91
N LEU A 57 -7.31 6.67 -5.99
CA LEU A 57 -8.73 6.35 -6.12
C LEU A 57 -9.58 6.79 -4.92
N THR A 58 -9.02 6.78 -3.71
CA THR A 58 -9.80 6.99 -2.48
C THR A 58 -9.64 8.37 -1.87
N LEU A 59 -8.51 9.04 -2.08
CA LEU A 59 -8.10 10.19 -1.27
C LEU A 59 -7.55 11.36 -2.09
N ASP A 60 -7.19 11.16 -3.37
CA ASP A 60 -6.49 12.19 -4.14
C ASP A 60 -6.65 12.00 -5.65
N LYS A 61 -7.61 12.73 -6.22
CA LYS A 61 -7.95 12.64 -7.64
C LYS A 61 -6.81 13.13 -8.52
N GLU A 62 -6.18 14.26 -8.19
CA GLU A 62 -5.06 14.83 -8.94
C GLU A 62 -3.86 13.88 -8.93
N PHE A 63 -3.64 13.16 -7.82
CA PHE A 63 -2.63 12.12 -7.77
C PHE A 63 -2.98 10.92 -8.66
N PHE A 64 -4.24 10.50 -8.72
CA PHE A 64 -4.66 9.46 -9.65
C PHE A 64 -4.40 9.87 -11.11
N GLU A 65 -4.77 11.08 -11.50
CA GLU A 65 -4.50 11.64 -12.83
C GLU A 65 -2.99 11.68 -13.14
N PHE A 66 -2.17 12.02 -12.14
CA PHE A 66 -0.70 11.96 -12.27
C PHE A 66 -0.20 10.53 -12.53
N LEU A 67 -0.75 9.53 -11.84
CA LEU A 67 -0.37 8.12 -12.03
C LEU A 67 -0.72 7.65 -13.45
N GLU A 68 -1.91 7.98 -13.94
CA GLU A 68 -2.32 7.67 -15.32
C GLU A 68 -1.39 8.30 -16.35
N ALA A 69 -1.11 9.60 -16.19
CA ALA A 69 -0.25 10.35 -17.12
C ALA A 69 1.22 9.90 -17.11
N ASN A 70 1.68 9.19 -16.06
CA ASN A 70 3.08 8.78 -15.90
C ASN A 70 3.26 7.26 -15.79
N ALA A 71 2.25 6.46 -16.13
CA ALA A 71 2.27 5.00 -15.98
C ALA A 71 3.52 4.35 -16.59
N ASP A 72 3.88 4.70 -17.82
CA ASP A 72 5.06 4.17 -18.50
C ASP A 72 6.37 4.50 -17.77
N LYS A 73 6.48 5.71 -17.23
CA LYS A 73 7.67 6.16 -16.48
C LYS A 73 7.78 5.45 -15.15
N LEU A 74 6.64 5.23 -14.48
CA LEU A 74 6.57 4.51 -13.20
C LEU A 74 6.96 3.03 -13.39
N ILE A 75 6.46 2.38 -14.44
CA ILE A 75 6.81 0.99 -14.78
C ILE A 75 8.31 0.86 -15.10
N LYS A 76 8.89 1.84 -15.80
CA LYS A 76 10.32 1.90 -16.11
C LYS A 76 11.20 2.37 -14.95
N LEU A 77 10.61 2.59 -13.78
CA LEU A 77 11.28 3.09 -12.58
C LEU A 77 12.05 4.40 -12.80
N GLU A 78 11.53 5.33 -13.60
CA GLU A 78 12.16 6.63 -13.78
C GLU A 78 12.25 7.36 -12.42
N PRO A 79 13.46 7.71 -11.93
CA PRO A 79 13.66 8.10 -10.53
C PRO A 79 12.76 9.26 -10.07
N ASN A 80 12.54 10.26 -10.91
CA ASN A 80 11.72 11.43 -10.57
C ASN A 80 10.24 11.06 -10.42
N ALA A 81 9.69 10.28 -11.36
CA ALA A 81 8.29 9.86 -11.33
C ALA A 81 8.03 8.95 -10.11
N VAL A 82 8.92 7.99 -9.86
CA VAL A 82 8.82 7.06 -8.73
C VAL A 82 8.95 7.81 -7.39
N THR A 83 9.92 8.72 -7.28
CA THR A 83 10.09 9.53 -6.06
C THR A 83 8.84 10.35 -5.78
N GLN A 84 8.28 11.01 -6.80
CA GLN A 84 7.06 11.79 -6.65
C GLN A 84 5.87 10.92 -6.21
N ALA A 85 5.71 9.72 -6.79
CA ALA A 85 4.66 8.78 -6.40
C ALA A 85 4.80 8.31 -4.94
N ILE A 86 6.03 8.00 -4.51
CA ILE A 86 6.31 7.55 -3.15
C ILE A 86 6.08 8.68 -2.14
N VAL A 87 6.59 9.89 -2.43
CA VAL A 87 6.41 11.06 -1.57
C VAL A 87 4.93 11.39 -1.41
N ARG A 88 4.15 11.39 -2.50
CA ARG A 88 2.73 11.70 -2.42
C ARG A 88 1.95 10.63 -1.67
N SER A 89 2.21 9.35 -1.94
CA SER A 89 1.62 8.22 -1.19
C SER A 89 1.91 8.33 0.31
N ALA A 90 3.16 8.63 0.66
CA ALA A 90 3.59 8.80 2.04
C ALA A 90 2.88 9.97 2.73
N ALA A 91 2.75 11.11 2.04
CA ALA A 91 2.04 12.27 2.55
C ALA A 91 0.55 11.98 2.81
N ILE A 92 -0.13 11.33 1.85
CA ILE A 92 -1.53 10.93 1.98
C ILE A 92 -1.71 10.00 3.19
N LYS A 93 -0.89 8.95 3.30
CA LYS A 93 -0.98 8.02 4.43
C LYS A 93 -0.67 8.69 5.75
N ALA A 94 0.37 9.53 5.81
CA ALA A 94 0.73 10.26 7.02
C ALA A 94 -0.41 11.18 7.49
N GLN A 95 -1.08 11.87 6.56
CA GLN A 95 -2.25 12.68 6.87
C GLN A 95 -3.36 11.82 7.52
N ILE A 96 -3.78 10.74 6.87
CA ILE A 96 -4.85 9.88 7.38
C ILE A 96 -4.48 9.24 8.73
N VAL A 97 -3.22 8.81 8.90
CA VAL A 97 -2.71 8.28 10.16
C VAL A 97 -2.71 9.34 11.26
N SER A 98 -2.34 10.59 10.94
CA SER A 98 -2.32 11.67 11.94
C SER A 98 -3.71 12.03 12.45
N GLU A 99 -4.73 11.83 11.62
CA GLU A 99 -6.13 12.04 11.97
C GLU A 99 -6.72 10.86 12.78
N ASP A 100 -6.19 9.65 12.60
CA ASP A 100 -6.68 8.43 13.27
C ASP A 100 -5.57 7.36 13.41
N GLU A 101 -4.67 7.56 14.37
CA GLU A 101 -3.49 6.69 14.54
C GLU A 101 -3.87 5.24 14.87
N LYS A 102 -4.94 5.03 15.65
CA LYS A 102 -5.32 3.70 16.18
C LYS A 102 -6.42 3.02 15.38
N GLU A 103 -6.73 3.52 14.18
CA GLU A 103 -7.66 2.90 13.23
C GLU A 103 -9.07 2.69 13.82
N ARG A 104 -9.61 3.72 14.47
CA ARG A 104 -10.95 3.70 15.10
C ARG A 104 -12.02 4.43 14.30
N GLY A 105 -11.67 5.04 13.17
CA GLY A 105 -12.56 5.84 12.34
C GLY A 105 -12.01 6.00 10.94
N ARG A 106 -11.62 7.23 10.58
CA ARG A 106 -11.31 7.61 9.20
C ARG A 106 -10.23 6.75 8.54
N ARG A 107 -9.26 6.21 9.29
CA ARG A 107 -8.18 5.39 8.73
C ARG A 107 -8.68 4.11 8.05
N ILE A 108 -9.91 3.69 8.33
CA ILE A 108 -10.55 2.53 7.67
C ILE A 108 -10.68 2.71 6.15
N ILE A 109 -10.67 3.96 5.63
CA ILE A 109 -10.69 4.22 4.18
C ILE A 109 -9.48 3.60 3.46
N LEU A 110 -8.36 3.43 4.17
CA LEU A 110 -7.17 2.76 3.64
C LEU A 110 -7.39 1.27 3.39
N ASN A 111 -8.49 0.70 3.88
CA ASN A 111 -8.86 -0.69 3.65
C ASN A 111 -9.72 -0.88 2.38
N TYR A 112 -9.81 0.12 1.49
CA TYR A 112 -10.46 -0.06 0.19
C TYR A 112 -9.87 -1.27 -0.56
N GLY A 113 -10.74 -2.17 -1.01
CA GLY A 113 -10.40 -3.47 -1.60
C GLY A 113 -9.92 -4.57 -0.64
N HIS A 114 -9.56 -4.25 0.62
CA HIS A 114 -8.89 -5.20 1.50
C HIS A 114 -9.79 -6.32 2.02
N THR A 115 -11.11 -6.10 2.13
CA THR A 115 -12.05 -7.15 2.57
C THR A 115 -12.01 -8.36 1.63
N ILE A 116 -12.10 -8.11 0.32
CA ILE A 116 -12.02 -9.17 -0.70
C ILE A 116 -10.59 -9.70 -0.79
N ALA A 117 -9.59 -8.82 -0.73
CA ALA A 117 -8.19 -9.21 -0.80
C ALA A 117 -7.81 -10.23 0.29
N HIS A 118 -8.18 -9.95 1.55
CA HIS A 118 -7.93 -10.86 2.66
C HIS A 118 -8.65 -12.21 2.48
N GLY A 119 -9.86 -12.21 1.91
CA GLY A 119 -10.56 -13.44 1.54
C GLY A 119 -9.78 -14.27 0.50
N LEU A 120 -9.28 -13.64 -0.55
CA LEU A 120 -8.48 -14.30 -1.60
C LEU A 120 -7.13 -14.81 -1.07
N GLU A 121 -6.45 -14.01 -0.26
CA GLU A 121 -5.19 -14.40 0.38
C GLU A 121 -5.40 -15.63 1.28
N ALA A 122 -6.41 -15.61 2.16
CA ALA A 122 -6.72 -16.71 3.05
C ALA A 122 -7.16 -17.97 2.29
N ALA A 123 -8.07 -17.83 1.31
CA ALA A 123 -8.56 -18.95 0.50
C ALA A 123 -7.45 -19.61 -0.34
N SER A 124 -6.43 -18.84 -0.75
CA SER A 124 -5.26 -19.35 -1.46
C SER A 124 -4.10 -19.75 -0.55
N GLN A 125 -4.33 -19.79 0.77
CA GLN A 125 -3.32 -20.10 1.79
C GLN A 125 -2.05 -19.24 1.66
N TYR A 126 -2.19 -18.00 1.19
CA TYR A 126 -1.09 -17.05 0.93
C TYR A 126 -0.04 -17.54 -0.08
N ARG A 127 -0.38 -18.52 -0.93
CA ARG A 127 0.55 -19.11 -1.91
C ARG A 127 0.37 -18.59 -3.32
N ARG A 128 -0.83 -18.13 -3.68
CA ARG A 128 -1.16 -17.76 -5.06
C ARG A 128 -0.93 -16.28 -5.34
N PHE A 129 -1.53 -15.42 -4.52
CA PHE A 129 -1.55 -13.98 -4.76
C PHE A 129 -0.54 -13.25 -3.88
N ARG A 130 0.12 -12.23 -4.44
CA ARG A 130 0.72 -11.17 -3.64
C ARG A 130 -0.36 -10.27 -3.08
N HIS A 131 -0.06 -9.60 -1.97
CA HIS A 131 -1.04 -8.76 -1.28
C HIS A 131 -1.65 -7.70 -2.21
N GLY A 132 -0.82 -6.97 -2.95
CA GLY A 132 -1.28 -5.94 -3.88
C GLY A 132 -2.08 -6.48 -5.06
N GLU A 133 -1.78 -7.69 -5.54
CA GLU A 133 -2.60 -8.35 -6.58
C GLU A 133 -4.01 -8.63 -6.05
N ALA A 134 -4.11 -9.13 -4.81
CA ALA A 134 -5.38 -9.38 -4.15
C ALA A 134 -6.13 -8.07 -3.87
N VAL A 135 -5.42 -7.01 -3.46
CA VAL A 135 -5.98 -5.66 -3.26
C VAL A 135 -6.50 -5.07 -4.57
N ALA A 136 -5.78 -5.20 -5.68
CA ALA A 136 -6.25 -4.75 -6.99
C ALA A 136 -7.55 -5.43 -7.42
N ILE A 137 -7.63 -6.77 -7.29
CA ILE A 137 -8.88 -7.51 -7.53
C ILE A 137 -9.99 -7.05 -6.57
N GLY A 138 -9.64 -6.84 -5.30
CA GLY A 138 -10.58 -6.40 -4.29
C GLY A 138 -11.13 -5.00 -4.53
N MET A 139 -10.32 -4.07 -5.05
CA MET A 139 -10.78 -2.74 -5.45
C MET A 139 -11.81 -2.85 -6.58
N MET A 140 -11.56 -3.70 -7.59
CA MET A 140 -12.53 -3.95 -8.66
C MET A 140 -13.83 -4.57 -8.17
N GLY A 141 -13.77 -5.49 -7.20
CA GLY A 141 -14.98 -6.09 -6.62
C GLY A 141 -15.75 -5.14 -5.69
N ALA A 142 -15.16 -4.01 -5.29
CA ALA A 142 -15.76 -3.00 -4.43
C ALA A 142 -16.27 -1.76 -5.20
N ALA A 143 -15.95 -1.64 -6.49
CA ALA A 143 -16.38 -0.59 -7.40
C ALA A 143 -17.79 -0.85 -7.95
#